data_AF-A0A957N3X9-F1
#
_entry.id   AF-A0A957N3X9-F1
#
_cell.length_a   1.000
_cell.length_b   1.000
_cell.length_c   1.000
_cell.angle_alpha   90.00
_cell.angle_beta   90.00
_cell.angle_gamma   90.00
#
_symmetry.space_group_name_H-M   'P 1'
#
loop_
_entity.id
_entity.type
_entity.pdbx_description
1 polymer ?
#
loop_
_entity_poly.entity_id
_entity_poly.type
_entity_poly.pdbx_seq_one_letter_code
_entity_poly.pdbx_strand_id
1 'polypeptide(L)' 'ANSIWLAQRFAERIAYVHIKDTTADEWRELGMGDVTWLNLLQFLEELHLPWGTVEQDEVSRPAGESATISRTFLREMMGW' A
#
# COMPACT_ATOMS: atom_id res chain seq x y z
N ALA A 1 6.10 -10.02 -8.13
CA ALA A 1 4.86 -10.57 -8.72
C ALA A 1 3.96 -9.41 -9.12
N ASN A 2 3.19 -9.51 -10.22
CA ASN A 2 2.31 -8.40 -10.64
C ASN A 2 1.08 -8.33 -9.71
N SER A 3 1.20 -7.58 -8.62
CA SER A 3 0.20 -7.46 -7.54
C SER A 3 -1.16 -7.00 -8.05
N ILE A 4 -1.21 -6.14 -9.08
CA ILE A 4 -2.47 -5.66 -9.64
C ILE A 4 -3.28 -6.78 -10.31
N TRP A 5 -2.61 -7.72 -10.98
CA TRP A 5 -3.30 -8.83 -11.66
C TRP A 5 -4.00 -9.73 -10.64
N LEU A 6 -3.34 -10.01 -9.51
CA LEU A 6 -3.91 -10.83 -8.46
C LEU A 6 -5.13 -10.14 -7.84
N ALA A 7 -5.01 -8.83 -7.58
CA ALA A 7 -6.10 -8.02 -7.05
C ALA A 7 -7.30 -7.99 -8.01
N GLN A 8 -7.07 -7.78 -9.30
CA GLN A 8 -8.10 -7.82 -10.35
C GLN A 8 -8.76 -9.19 -10.47
N ARG A 9 -7.98 -10.27 -10.45
CA ARG A 9 -8.49 -11.64 -10.57
C ARG A 9 -9.45 -12.01 -9.45
N PHE A 10 -9.24 -11.49 -8.25
CA PHE A 10 -10.01 -11.84 -7.06
C PHE A 10 -10.84 -10.67 -6.52
N ALA A 11 -11.06 -9.62 -7.31
CA ALA A 11 -11.73 -8.38 -6.93
C ALA A 11 -12.99 -8.61 -6.08
N GLU A 12 -13.90 -9.46 -6.56
CA GLU A 12 -15.19 -9.77 -5.90
C GLU A 12 -15.06 -10.47 -4.54
N ARG A 13 -13.86 -10.95 -4.19
CA ARG A 13 -13.58 -11.67 -2.93
C ARG A 13 -12.72 -10.86 -1.96
N ILE A 14 -12.25 -9.68 -2.38
CA ILE A 14 -11.45 -8.81 -1.53
C ILE A 14 -12.41 -8.03 -0.64
N ALA A 15 -12.36 -8.29 0.66
CA ALA A 15 -13.14 -7.56 1.67
C ALA A 15 -12.32 -6.50 2.41
N TYR A 16 -10.99 -6.62 2.38
CA TYR A 16 -10.06 -5.83 3.17
C TYR A 16 -8.64 -5.96 2.62
N VAL A 17 -7.81 -4.94 2.80
CA VAL A 17 -6.43 -4.91 2.29
C VAL A 17 -5.45 -4.34 3.31
N HIS A 18 -4.27 -4.94 3.35
CA HIS A 18 -3.07 -4.32 3.91
C HIS A 18 -2.25 -3.70 2.79
N ILE A 19 -1.81 -2.46 2.99
CA ILE A 19 -1.02 -1.67 2.05
C ILE A 19 0.40 -1.60 2.62
N LYS A 20 1.33 -2.27 1.93
CA LYS A 20 2.72 -2.44 2.38
C LYS A 20 3.67 -2.29 1.20
N ASP A 21 4.83 -1.71 1.44
CA ASP A 21 5.89 -1.60 0.44
C ASP A 21 7.16 -2.32 0.90
N THR A 22 7.94 -2.77 -0.06
CA THR A 22 9.11 -3.61 0.19
C THR A 22 10.06 -3.56 -0.98
N THR A 23 11.35 -3.73 -0.71
CA THR A 23 12.36 -4.04 -1.73
C THR A 23 12.57 -5.55 -1.80
N ALA A 24 13.58 -6.00 -2.56
CA ALA A 24 14.00 -7.40 -2.50
C ALA A 24 14.47 -7.85 -1.12
N ASP A 25 14.98 -6.92 -0.30
CA ASP A 25 15.75 -7.24 0.92
C ASP A 25 15.07 -6.78 2.21
N GLU A 26 14.22 -5.75 2.17
CA GLU A 26 13.65 -5.15 3.39
C GLU A 26 12.28 -4.52 3.18
N TRP A 27 11.47 -4.52 4.25
CA TRP A 27 10.23 -3.75 4.31
C TRP A 27 10.53 -2.25 4.36
N ARG A 28 9.75 -1.46 3.60
CA ARG A 28 9.95 -0.02 3.48
C ARG A 28 8.64 0.71 3.63
N GLU A 29 8.73 1.98 4.01
CA GLU A 29 7.60 2.88 3.97
C GLU A 29 7.03 3.00 2.55
N LEU A 30 5.74 3.33 2.44
CA LEU A 30 5.07 3.40 1.15
C LEU A 30 5.74 4.43 0.22
N GLY A 31 6.04 4.01 -1.01
CA GLY A 31 6.73 4.82 -2.01
C GLY A 31 8.25 4.77 -1.93
N MET A 32 8.81 4.01 -0.97
CA MET A 32 10.25 3.80 -0.83
C MET A 32 10.69 2.37 -1.16
N GLY A 33 9.76 1.49 -1.52
CA GLY A 33 10.06 0.15 -2.03
C GLY A 33 9.84 0.02 -3.54
N ASP A 34 9.72 -1.21 -3.99
CA ASP A 34 9.64 -1.59 -5.42
C ASP A 34 8.19 -1.85 -5.89
N VAL A 35 7.18 -1.69 -5.01
CA VAL A 35 5.78 -1.87 -5.40
C VAL A 35 5.33 -0.74 -6.33
N THR A 36 4.74 -1.09 -7.47
CA THR A 36 4.16 -0.10 -8.40
C THR A 36 2.77 0.31 -7.93
N TRP A 37 2.65 1.50 -7.33
CA TRP A 37 1.46 1.92 -6.60
C TRP A 37 0.33 2.54 -7.42
N LEU A 38 0.61 3.40 -8.40
CA LEU A 38 -0.42 4.26 -9.01
C LEU A 38 -1.65 3.46 -9.50
N ASN A 39 -1.42 2.46 -10.35
CA ASN A 39 -2.49 1.64 -10.91
C ASN A 39 -3.16 0.77 -9.83
N LEU A 40 -2.40 0.32 -8.83
CA LEU A 40 -2.94 -0.51 -7.74
C LEU A 40 -3.87 0.31 -6.84
N LEU A 41 -3.46 1.52 -6.44
CA LEU A 41 -4.27 2.39 -5.59
C LEU A 41 -5.56 2.84 -6.28
N GLN A 42 -5.49 3.19 -7.57
CA GLN A 42 -6.68 3.50 -8.37
C GLN A 42 -7.65 2.32 -8.42
N PHE A 43 -7.14 1.11 -8.67
CA PHE A 43 -7.95 -0.10 -8.65
C PHE A 43 -8.57 -0.36 -7.27
N LEU A 44 -7.82 -0.16 -6.18
CA LEU A 44 -8.35 -0.34 -4.82
C LEU A 44 -9.45 0.68 -4.48
N GLU A 45 -9.38 1.90 -5.02
CA GLU A 45 -10.43 2.91 -4.86
C GLU A 45 -11.75 2.47 -5.53
N GLU A 46 -11.67 1.84 -6.71
CA GLU A 46 -12.82 1.29 -7.44
C GLU A 46 -13.51 0.13 -6.69
N LEU A 47 -12.80 -0.56 -5.79
CA LEU A 47 -13.40 -1.62 -4.96
C LEU A 47 -14.32 -1.06 -3.87
N HIS A 48 -14.29 0.25 -3.60
CA HIS A 48 -15.10 0.91 -2.57
C HIS A 48 -15.04 0.22 -1.20
N LEU A 49 -13.86 -0.30 -0.84
CA LEU A 49 -13.64 -0.93 0.47
C LEU A 49 -13.78 0.12 1.58
N PRO A 50 -14.42 -0.20 2.71
CA PRO A 50 -14.64 0.76 3.79
C PRO A 50 -13.33 1.17 4.47
N TRP A 51 -12.34 0.28 4.46
CA TRP A 51 -11.04 0.48 5.09
C TRP A 51 -9.94 -0.24 4.31
N GLY A 52 -8.78 0.40 4.25
CA GLY A 52 -7.50 -0.25 4.03
C GLY A 52 -6.57 0.11 5.20
N THR A 53 -5.56 -0.71 5.45
CA THR A 53 -4.61 -0.45 6.55
C THR A 53 -3.20 -0.41 6.02
N VAL A 54 -2.50 0.67 6.32
CA VAL A 54 -1.05 0.72 6.16
C VAL A 54 -0.45 -0.20 7.20
N GLU A 55 0.35 -1.17 6.76
CA GLU A 55 1.06 -2.09 7.65
C GLU A 55 2.56 -2.03 7.35
N GLN A 56 3.35 -1.92 8.42
CA GLN A 56 4.80 -1.87 8.36
C GLN A 56 5.35 -2.96 9.29
N ASP A 57 5.92 -4.01 8.71
CA ASP A 57 6.41 -5.16 9.49
C ASP A 57 7.70 -4.84 10.25
N GLU A 58 8.58 -4.06 9.62
CA GLU A 58 9.87 -3.68 10.17
C GLU A 58 10.06 -2.18 10.03
N VAL A 59 10.65 -1.57 11.06
CA VAL A 59 10.98 -0.15 11.08
C VAL A 59 12.44 0.02 11.45
N SER A 60 13.19 0.76 10.62
CA SER A 60 14.55 1.21 10.91
C SER A 60 14.59 2.61 11.55
N ARG A 61 13.41 3.22 11.71
CA ARG A 61 13.15 4.57 12.21
C ARG A 61 12.09 4.53 13.31
N PRO A 62 11.89 5.61 14.09
CA PRO A 62 10.74 5.70 14.99
C PRO A 62 9.42 5.46 14.25
N ALA A 63 8.55 4.61 14.80
CA ALA A 63 7.32 4.19 14.13
C ALA A 63 6.40 5.36 13.69
N GLY A 64 6.38 6.46 14.45
CA GLY A 64 5.62 7.65 14.09
C GLY A 64 6.16 8.39 12.85
N GLU A 65 7.47 8.34 12.61
CA GLU A 65 8.09 8.87 11.41
C GLU A 65 7.75 8.00 10.20
N SER A 66 7.90 6.69 10.32
CA SER A 66 7.53 5.74 9.25
C SER A 66 6.05 5.85 8.87
N ALA A 67 5.15 5.96 9.86
CA ALA A 67 3.73 6.19 9.60
C ALA A 67 3.46 7.53 8.89
N THR A 68 4.21 8.59 9.26
CA THR A 68 4.11 9.91 8.63
C THR A 68 4.55 9.89 7.17
N ILE A 69 5.62 9.17 6.87
CA ILE A 69 6.12 8.97 5.50
C ILE A 69 5.05 8.26 4.66
N SER A 70 4.58 7.10 5.10
CA SER A 70 3.56 6.33 4.39
C SER A 70 2.25 7.10 4.20
N ARG A 71 1.83 7.89 5.21
CA ARG A 71 0.65 8.75 5.09
C ARG A 71 0.86 9.87 4.07
N THR A 72 2.04 10.49 4.07
CA THR A 72 2.37 11.57 3.13
C THR A 72 2.31 11.06 1.69
N PHE A 73 2.88 9.88 1.43
CA PHE A 73 2.81 9.22 0.14
C PHE A 73 1.37 9.00 -0.34
N LEU A 74 0.50 8.42 0.50
CA LEU A 74 -0.91 8.19 0.14
C LEU A 74 -1.67 9.50 -0.13
N ARG A 75 -1.41 10.54 0.65
CA ARG A 75 -2.01 11.87 0.45
C ARG A 75 -1.58 12.48 -0.88
N GLU A 76 -0.32 12.33 -1.26
CA GLU A 76 0.21 12.88 -2.52
C GLU A 76 -0.29 12.11 -3.74
N MET A 77 -0.43 10.78 -3.63
CA MET A 77 -0.88 9.93 -4.73
C MET A 77 -2.39 9.98 -4.96
N MET A 78 -3.18 9.97 -3.88
CA MET A 78 -4.63 9.76 -3.93
C MET A 78 -5.45 10.80 -3.17
N GLY A 79 -4.82 11.69 -2.40
CA GLY A 79 -5.54 12.62 -1.51
C GLY A 79 -6.10 11.98 -0.23
N TRP A 80 -5.67 10.76 0.11
CA TRP A 80 -6.08 10.02 1.31
C TRP A 80 -5.44 10.55 2.62
#